data_AF-A0ABD0NU17-F1
#
_entry.id   AF-A0ABD0NU17-F1
#
_cell.length_a   1.000
_cell.length_b   1.000
_cell.length_c   1.000
_cell.angle_alpha   90.00
_cell.angle_beta   90.00
_cell.angle_gamma   90.00
#
_symmetry.space_group_name_H-M   'P 1'
#
loop_
_entity.id
_entity.type
_entity.pdbx_description
1 polymer ?
#
loop_
_entity_poly.entity_id
_entity_poly.type
_entity_poly.pdbx_seq_one_letter_code
_entity_poly.pdbx_strand_id
1 'polypeptide(L)' 'MSSGAKIRPYLTVEQMTDFLNNRQRDPRLNEILYPPLKAEQVQGLVDKYEPDTMLSGR' A
#
# COMPACT_ATOMS: atom_id res chain seq x y z
N MET A 1 8.99 12.27 -6.19
CA MET A 1 9.04 11.53 -7.47
C MET A 1 8.83 10.06 -7.16
N SER A 2 7.63 9.53 -7.42
CA SER A 2 7.27 8.14 -7.13
C SER A 2 7.93 7.23 -8.17
N SER A 3 9.07 6.66 -7.79
CA SER A 3 9.68 5.57 -8.52
C SER A 3 8.81 4.34 -8.30
N GLY A 4 7.89 4.04 -9.21
CA GLY A 4 7.22 2.73 -9.24
C GLY A 4 8.24 1.58 -9.39
N ALA A 5 7.78 0.33 -9.30
CA ALA A 5 8.58 -0.90 -9.39
C ALA A 5 9.25 -1.13 -10.77
N LYS A 6 9.93 -0.12 -11.33
CA LYS A 6 10.57 -0.15 -12.65
C LYS A 6 11.90 -0.90 -12.65
N ILE A 7 12.46 -1.17 -11.47
CA ILE A 7 13.83 -1.72 -11.31
C ILE A 7 13.83 -3.04 -10.53
N ARG A 8 12.81 -3.29 -9.69
CA ARG A 8 12.74 -4.46 -8.82
C ARG A 8 11.35 -5.09 -8.88
N PRO A 9 11.22 -6.43 -8.84
CA PRO A 9 9.95 -7.13 -9.00
C PRO A 9 9.11 -7.15 -7.70
N TYR A 10 9.13 -6.07 -6.93
CA TYR A 10 8.37 -5.94 -5.68
C TYR A 10 8.02 -4.48 -5.42
N LEU A 11 7.01 -4.28 -4.58
CA LEU A 11 6.62 -2.97 -4.05
C LEU A 11 6.97 -2.90 -2.56
N THR A 12 7.42 -1.74 -2.10
CA THR A 12 7.51 -1.47 -0.67
C THR A 12 6.12 -1.15 -0.12
N VAL A 13 5.96 -1.30 1.21
CA VAL A 13 4.72 -0.93 1.92
C VAL A 13 4.35 0.53 1.66
N GLU A 14 5.33 1.42 1.62
CA GLU A 14 5.13 2.85 1.32
C GLU A 14 4.57 3.05 -0.10
N GLN A 15 5.16 2.40 -1.10
CA GLN A 15 4.67 2.47 -2.48
C GLN A 15 3.25 1.91 -2.62
N MET A 16 2.93 0.83 -1.90
CA MET A 16 1.58 0.26 -1.88
C MET A 16 0.59 1.18 -1.15
N THR A 17 1.01 1.82 -0.06
CA THR A 17 0.21 2.80 0.69
C THR A 17 -0.15 4.00 -0.18
N ASP A 18 0.84 4.56 -0.88
CA ASP A 18 0.65 5.65 -1.83
C ASP A 18 -0.28 5.26 -2.97
N PHE A 19 -0.14 4.05 -3.50
CA PHE A 19 -1.02 3.53 -4.55
C PHE A 19 -2.46 3.42 -4.07
N LEU A 20 -2.70 2.86 -2.89
CA LEU A 20 -4.06 2.72 -2.36
C LEU A 20 -4.70 4.09 -2.09
N ASN A 21 -3.97 5.00 -1.45
CA ASN A 21 -4.51 6.30 -1.05
C ASN A 21 -4.69 7.28 -2.22
N ASN A 22 -3.85 7.21 -3.25
CA ASN A 22 -3.87 8.20 -4.34
C ASN A 22 -4.38 7.65 -5.69
N ARG A 23 -4.43 6.33 -5.89
CA ARG A 23 -4.89 5.72 -7.15
C ARG A 23 -6.16 4.89 -7.01
N GLN A 24 -6.35 4.22 -5.87
CA GLN A 24 -7.53 3.36 -5.64
C GLN A 24 -8.63 4.04 -4.83
N ARG A 25 -8.28 5.09 -4.07
CA ARG A 25 -9.26 5.88 -3.30
C ARG A 25 -10.27 6.57 -4.22
N ASP A 26 -11.55 6.49 -3.87
CA ASP A 26 -12.58 7.32 -4.49
C ASP A 26 -12.39 8.79 -4.00
N PRO A 27 -12.03 9.73 -4.89
CA PRO A 27 -11.75 11.11 -4.51
C PRO A 27 -12.99 11.87 -4.03
N ARG A 28 -14.20 11.31 -4.20
CA ARG A 28 -15.45 11.93 -3.73
C ARG A 28 -15.72 11.67 -2.24
N LEU A 29 -14.97 10.77 -1.60
CA LEU A 29 -15.14 10.43 -0.18
C LEU A 29 -14.44 11.45 0.73
N ASN A 30 -15.16 11.89 1.77
CA ASN A 30 -14.63 12.79 2.77
C ASN A 30 -13.48 12.15 3.59
N GLU A 31 -12.39 12.86 3.78
CA GLU A 31 -11.17 12.36 4.44
C GLU A 31 -11.31 12.20 5.96
N ILE A 32 -12.24 12.91 6.60
CA ILE A 32 -12.50 12.76 8.05
C ILE A 32 -13.33 11.50 8.29
N LEU A 33 -14.36 11.28 7.47
CA LEU A 33 -15.23 10.10 7.57
C LEU A 33 -14.55 8.82 7.05
N TYR A 34 -13.69 8.95 6.05
CA TYR A 34 -12.96 7.84 5.42
C TYR A 34 -11.47 8.20 5.34
N PRO A 35 -10.73 8.08 6.45
CA PRO A 35 -9.32 8.45 6.47
C PRO A 35 -8.47 7.59 5.50
N PRO A 36 -7.35 8.12 5.00
CA PRO A 36 -6.40 7.34 4.23
C PRO A 36 -5.82 6.19 5.06
N LEU A 37 -5.43 5.11 4.40
CA LEU A 37 -4.78 3.97 5.04
C LEU A 37 -3.38 4.35 5.53
N LYS A 38 -3.03 3.88 6.73
CA LYS A 38 -1.68 3.98 7.29
C LYS A 38 -0.82 2.79 6.88
N ALA A 39 0.50 2.96 6.95
CA ALA A 39 1.46 1.93 6.56
C ALA A 39 1.25 0.61 7.32
N GLU A 40 0.88 0.65 8.60
CA GLU A 40 0.65 -0.55 9.43
C GLU A 40 -0.58 -1.34 8.97
N GLN A 41 -1.62 -0.64 8.51
CA GLN A 41 -2.81 -1.27 7.95
C GLN A 41 -2.49 -1.93 6.61
N VAL A 42 -1.67 -1.28 5.80
CA VAL A 42 -1.20 -1.83 4.52
C VAL A 42 -0.27 -3.01 4.74
N GLN A 43 0.61 -2.97 5.74
CA GLN A 43 1.42 -4.12 6.16
C GLN A 43 0.52 -5.31 6.52
N GLY A 44 -0.55 -5.10 7.29
CA GLY A 44 -1.51 -6.17 7.59
C GLY A 44 -2.21 -6.75 6.35
N LEU A 45 -2.35 -5.98 5.26
CA LEU A 45 -2.82 -6.51 3.97
C LEU A 45 -1.73 -7.35 3.28
N VAL A 46 -0.48 -6.88 3.29
CA VAL A 46 0.66 -7.63 2.76
C VAL A 46 0.79 -8.96 3.50
N ASP A 47 0.79 -8.95 4.84
CA ASP A 47 0.86 -10.16 5.67
C ASP A 47 -0.23 -11.17 5.40
N LYS A 48 -1.41 -10.69 5.02
CA LYS A 48 -2.57 -11.54 4.74
C LYS A 48 -2.54 -12.14 3.34
N TYR A 49 -1.98 -11.43 2.35
CA TYR A 49 -2.17 -11.76 0.93
C TYR A 49 -0.89 -12.07 0.18
N GLU A 50 0.29 -11.74 0.70
CA GLU A 50 1.58 -12.11 0.10
C GLU A 50 1.97 -13.53 0.54
N PRO A 51 1.91 -14.54 -0.35
CA PRO A 51 2.26 -15.91 0.01
C PRO A 51 3.75 -16.10 0.26
N ASP A 52 4.61 -15.28 -0.33
CA ASP A 52 6.05 -15.36 -0.08
C ASP A 52 6.40 -14.70 1.25
N THR A 53 6.69 -15.53 2.25
CA THR A 53 7.08 -15.07 3.60
C THR A 53 8.34 -14.21 3.62
N MET A 54 9.19 -14.29 2.59
CA MET A 54 10.38 -13.45 2.46
C MET A 54 10.03 -12.02 2.04
N LEU A 55 8.92 -11.84 1.31
CA LEU A 55 8.43 -10.54 0.83
C LEU A 55 7.42 -9.91 1.79
N SER A 56 6.65 -10.75 2.49
CA SER A 56 5.65 -10.31 3.45
C SER A 56 6.24 -9.53 4.63
N GLY A 57 7.53 -9.72 4.95
CA GLY A 57 8.15 -9.14 6.14
C GLY A 57 7.79 -9.95 7.39
N ARG A 58 8.82 -10.53 8.01
CA ARG A 58 8.80 -10.92 9.42
C ARG A 58 9.67 -9.94 10.20
#